data_AF-A0A9X8ZYH8-F1
#
_entry.id   AF-A0A9X8ZYH8-F1
#
_cell.length_a   1.000
_cell.length_b   1.000
_cell.length_c   1.000
_cell.angle_alpha   90.00
_cell.angle_beta   90.00
_cell.angle_gamma   90.00
#
_symmetry.space_group_name_H-M   'P 1'
#
loop_
_entity.id
_entity.type
_entity.pdbx_description
1 polymer ?
#
loop_
_entity_poly.entity_id
_entity_poly.type
_entity_poly.pdbx_seq_one_letter_code
_entity_poly.pdbx_strand_id
1 'polypeptide(L)' 'INQRGFAMLSTTKLKEKVVIRLCSINPRTTKEEILQIMMNIKALAEEINTSPKHLISVSQP' A
#
# COMPACT_ATOMS: atom_id res chain seq x y z
N ILE A 1 0.31 12.27 -18.75
CA ILE A 1 0.29 11.15 -17.78
C ILE A 1 1.09 11.58 -16.55
N ASN A 2 0.45 12.24 -15.58
CA ASN A 2 1.08 12.60 -14.30
C ASN A 2 0.85 11.44 -13.31
N GLN A 3 1.54 10.31 -13.54
CA GLN A 3 1.54 9.15 -12.63
C GLN A 3 2.69 9.25 -11.62
N ARG A 4 2.92 10.42 -11.01
CA ARG A 4 3.86 10.48 -9.87
C ARG A 4 3.12 9.97 -8.63
N GLY A 5 3.04 8.65 -8.51
CA GLY A 5 2.60 8.01 -7.27
C GLY A 5 3.52 8.44 -6.13
N PHE A 6 2.94 8.76 -4.97
CA PHE A 6 3.70 9.24 -3.80
C PHE A 6 4.79 8.26 -3.35
N ALA A 7 4.47 6.96 -3.33
CA ALA A 7 5.42 5.89 -3.04
C ALA A 7 5.04 4.61 -3.81
N MET A 8 6.04 3.76 -4.08
CA MET A 8 5.82 2.42 -4.62
C MET A 8 5.91 1.39 -3.49
N LEU A 9 4.85 0.60 -3.35
CA LEU A 9 4.76 -0.52 -2.42
C LEU A 9 4.50 -1.79 -3.21
N SER A 10 4.94 -2.92 -2.68
CA SER A 10 4.67 -4.25 -3.27
C SER A 10 3.85 -5.08 -2.30
N THR A 11 3.20 -6.13 -2.79
CA THR A 11 2.58 -7.15 -1.94
C THR A 11 3.40 -8.43 -1.97
N THR A 12 3.33 -9.22 -0.91
CA THR A 12 3.93 -10.57 -0.85
C THR A 12 3.10 -11.48 0.04
N LYS A 13 3.38 -12.78 0.03
CA LYS A 13 2.79 -13.75 0.96
C LYS A 13 3.74 -14.00 2.12
N LEU A 14 3.26 -13.77 3.35
CA LEU A 14 3.98 -14.12 4.57
C LEU A 14 3.06 -14.97 5.45
N LYS A 15 3.48 -16.21 5.73
CA LYS A 15 2.65 -17.19 6.47
C LYS A 15 1.23 -17.28 5.88
N GLU A 16 1.16 -17.47 4.55
CA GLU A 16 -0.08 -17.58 3.76
C GLU A 16 -0.97 -16.33 3.70
N LYS A 17 -0.60 -15.23 4.37
CA LYS A 17 -1.33 -13.97 4.33
C LYS A 17 -0.72 -13.02 3.30
N VAL A 18 -1.56 -12.38 2.50
CA VAL A 18 -1.14 -11.26 1.65
C VAL A 18 -0.82 -10.07 2.54
N VAL A 19 0.40 -9.55 2.46
CA VAL A 19 0.88 -8.41 3.24
C VAL A 19 1.47 -7.34 2.33
N ILE A 20 1.49 -6.10 2.82
CA ILE A 20 2.19 -4.99 2.18
C ILE A 20 3.67 -5.05 2.56
N ARG A 21 4.56 -4.91 1.56
CA ARG A 21 6.01 -4.85 1.71
C ARG A 21 6.52 -3.47 1.30
N LEU A 22 7.10 -2.78 2.28
CA LEU A 22 7.89 -1.56 2.10
C LEU A 22 9.38 -1.90 2.25
N CYS A 23 10.18 -1.55 1.26
CA CYS A 23 11.63 -1.71 1.29
C CYS A 23 12.27 -0.36 0.99
N SER A 24 12.79 0.31 2.02
CA SER A 24 13.53 1.56 1.85
C SER A 24 15.03 1.28 1.94
N ILE A 25 15.73 1.53 0.84
CA ILE A 25 17.20 1.43 0.76
C ILE A 25 17.84 2.75 0.33
N ASN A 26 17.00 3.73 -0.06
CA ASN A 26 17.48 5.04 -0.49
C ASN A 26 17.97 5.79 0.75
N PRO A 27 19.27 6.13 0.86
CA PRO A 27 19.81 6.80 2.05
C PRO A 27 19.27 8.22 2.25
N ARG A 28 18.62 8.78 1.22
CA ARG A 28 17.95 10.09 1.30
C ARG A 28 16.53 10.00 1.84
N THR A 29 15.97 8.80 2.02
CA THR A 29 14.62 8.66 2.54
C THR A 29 14.57 9.09 3.99
N THR A 30 13.67 10.04 4.30
CA THR A 30 13.55 10.61 5.64
C THR A 30 12.53 9.86 6.48
N LYS A 31 12.56 10.09 7.80
CA LYS A 31 11.56 9.56 8.73
C LYS A 31 10.17 10.11 8.39
N GLU A 32 10.10 11.38 8.02
CA GLU A 32 8.86 12.10 7.70
C GLU A 32 8.19 11.50 6.47
N GLU A 33 8.97 11.14 5.45
CA GLU A 33 8.45 10.44 4.27
C GLU A 33 7.87 9.07 4.64
N ILE A 34 8.55 8.29 5.49
CA ILE A 34 8.04 6.99 5.97
C ILE A 34 6.73 7.18 6.76
N LEU A 35 6.65 8.20 7.61
CA LEU A 35 5.43 8.51 8.37
C LEU A 35 4.27 8.87 7.44
N GLN A 36 4.51 9.70 6.42
CA GLN A 36 3.49 10.03 5.42
C GLN A 36 3.02 8.81 4.63
N ILE A 37 3.92 7.88 4.28
CA ILE A 37 3.53 6.60 3.65
C ILE A 37 2.57 5.84 4.56
N MET A 38 2.88 5.71 5.85
CA MET A 38 2.01 5.01 6.81
C MET A 38 0.65 5.69 6.99
N MET A 39 0.62 7.02 7.05
CA MET A 39 -0.63 7.79 7.13
C MET A 39 -1.51 7.59 5.90
N ASN A 40 -0.92 7.61 4.71
CA ASN A 40 -1.66 7.39 3.46
C ASN A 40 -2.22 5.97 3.37
N ILE A 41 -1.46 4.96 3.80
CA ILE A 41 -1.94 3.57 3.89
C ILE A 41 -3.13 3.48 4.85
N LYS A 42 -3.05 4.13 6.02
CA LYS A 42 -4.13 4.13 7.02
C LYS A 42 -5.41 4.76 6.45
N ALA A 43 -5.29 5.93 5.81
CA ALA A 43 -6.42 6.61 5.18
C ALA A 43 -7.10 5.74 4.11
N LEU A 44 -6.31 5.07 3.26
CA LEU A 44 -6.83 4.13 2.26
C LEU A 44 -7.54 2.93 2.90
N ALA A 45 -7.01 2.40 4.00
CA ALA A 45 -7.67 1.31 4.72
C ALA A 45 -9.02 1.73 5.32
N GLU A 46 -9.11 2.96 5.85
CA GLU A 46 -10.35 3.54 6.36
C GLU A 46 -11.37 3.77 5.23
N GLU A 47 -10.93 4.25 4.07
CA GLU A 47 -11.78 4.42 2.87
C GLU A 47 -12.35 3.08 2.36
N ILE A 48 -11.51 2.04 2.31
CA ILE A 48 -11.95 0.69 1.91
C ILE A 48 -12.97 0.12 2.90
N ASN A 49 -12.79 0.36 4.20
CA ASN A 49 -13.70 -0.14 5.24
C ASN A 49 -15.07 0.56 5.24
N THR A 50 -15.12 1.80 4.77
CA THR A 50 -16.35 2.62 4.74
C THR A 50 -17.09 2.50 3.41
N SER A 51 -16.41 2.04 2.35
CA SER A 51 -17.01 1.81 1.04
C SER A 51 -17.81 0.48 0.99
N PRO A 52 -18.95 0.41 0.30
CA PRO A 52 -19.67 -0.86 0.09
C PRO A 52 -18.73 -1.89 -0.53
N LYS A 53 -18.64 -3.09 0.08
CA LYS A 53 -17.78 -4.19 -0.39
C LYS A 53 -18.11 -4.58 -1.82
N HIS A 54 -17.46 -3.95 -2.81
CA HIS A 54 -17.46 -4.48 -4.16
C HIS A 54 -16.54 -5.70 -4.16
N LEU A 55 -17.15 -6.89 -4.19
CA LEU A 55 -16.47 -8.18 -4.37
C LEU A 55 -15.63 -8.10 -5.65
N ILE A 56 -14.32 -7.95 -5.51
CA ILE A 56 -13.39 -8.12 -6.63
C ILE A 56 -13.14 -9.62 -6.71
N SER A 57 -13.86 -10.29 -7.62
CA SER A 57 -13.53 -11.65 -8.04
C SER A 57 -12.21 -11.57 -8.80
N VAL A 58 -11.11 -11.93 -8.14
CA VAL A 58 -9.84 -12.12 -8.83
C VAL A 58 -9.94 -13.47 -9.56
N SER A 59 -10.34 -13.43 -10.83
CA SER A 59 -10.19 -14.56 -11.74
C SER A 59 -8.70 -14.84 -11.89
N GLN A 60 -8.24 -15.99 -11.37
CA GLN A 60 -6.90 -16.49 -11.69
C GLN A 60 -6.90 -17.09 -13.10
N PRO A 61 -5.77 -17.01 -13.84
CA PRO A 61 -5.59 -17.69 -15.13
C PRO A 61 -5.57 -19.21 -14.98
#